data_AF-A0A1R1YQX0-F1
#
_entry.id   AF-A0A1R1YQX0-F1
#
_cell.length_a   1.000
_cell.length_b   1.000
_cell.length_c   1.000
_cell.angle_alpha   90.00
_cell.angle_beta   90.00
_cell.angle_gamma   90.00
#
_symmetry.space_group_name_H-M   'P 1'
#
loop_
_entity.id
_entity.type
_entity.pdbx_description
1 polymer ?
#
loop_
_entity_poly.entity_id
_entity_poly.type
_entity_poly.pdbx_seq_one_letter_code
_entity_poly.pdbx_strand_id
1 'polypeptide(L)'
;MDVSWHIHDELVDRSINAQVVGFGNISWDYFCSLEFAIFVCSTTGTGVETDDMKTFWRLMLRKSLAPDTLSNMKFACFGLGDSSYEK
;
A
#
# COMPACT_ATOMS: atom_id res chain seq x y z
N MET A 1 -10.44 -4.09 -2.44
CA MET A 1 -10.71 -3.65 -3.82
C MET A 1 -11.63 -2.43 -3.83
N ASP A 2 -12.74 -2.43 -3.09
CA ASP A 2 -13.70 -1.30 -3.05
C ASP A 2 -13.12 0.03 -2.49
N VAL A 3 -12.54 0.01 -1.28
CA VAL A 3 -12.01 1.23 -0.62
C VAL A 3 -10.96 1.97 -1.46
N SER A 4 -10.07 1.23 -2.15
CA SER A 4 -9.04 1.83 -3.02
C SER A 4 -9.65 2.59 -4.20
N TRP A 5 -10.71 2.04 -4.81
CA TRP A 5 -11.42 2.71 -5.90
C TRP A 5 -12.22 3.90 -5.40
N HIS A 6 -12.85 3.79 -4.23
CA HIS A 6 -13.54 4.93 -3.63
C HIS A 6 -12.60 6.12 -3.36
N ILE A 7 -11.41 5.86 -2.82
CA ILE A 7 -10.38 6.90 -2.62
C ILE A 7 -9.94 7.49 -3.97
N HIS A 8 -9.73 6.64 -4.97
CA HIS A 8 -9.36 7.09 -6.32
C HIS A 8 -10.41 8.04 -6.90
N ASP A 9 -11.69 7.67 -6.84
CA ASP A 9 -12.78 8.47 -7.42
C ASP A 9 -12.89 9.82 -6.71
N GLU A 10 -12.81 9.84 -5.38
CA GLU A 10 -12.77 11.08 -4.58
C GLU A 10 -11.58 11.98 -4.94
N LEU A 11 -10.41 11.42 -5.26
CA LEU A 11 -9.24 12.18 -5.71
C LEU A 11 -9.45 12.75 -7.11
N VAL A 12 -9.99 11.94 -8.03
CA VAL A 12 -10.28 12.36 -9.41
C VAL A 12 -11.32 13.48 -9.44
N ASP A 13 -12.36 13.40 -8.60
CA ASP A 13 -13.38 14.45 -8.43
C ASP A 13 -12.76 15.77 -7.94
N ARG A 14 -11.65 15.69 -7.21
CA ARG A 14 -10.84 16.84 -6.76
C ARG A 14 -9.78 17.28 -7.77
N SER A 15 -9.83 16.76 -9.00
CA SER A 15 -8.84 17.01 -10.06
C SER A 15 -7.41 16.57 -9.70
N ILE A 16 -7.27 15.57 -8.83
CA ILE A 16 -5.99 14.95 -8.48
C ILE A 16 -5.83 13.69 -9.32
N ASN A 17 -4.74 13.60 -10.09
CA ASN A 17 -4.41 12.40 -10.84
C ASN A 17 -4.01 11.27 -9.87
N ALA A 18 -4.72 10.16 -9.91
CA ALA A 18 -4.51 9.01 -9.04
C ALA A 18 -4.54 7.71 -9.84
N GLN A 19 -3.86 6.68 -9.33
CA GLN A 19 -3.88 5.34 -9.90
C GLN A 19 -4.09 4.32 -8.78
N VAL A 20 -4.84 3.26 -9.08
CA VAL A 20 -4.97 2.10 -8.20
C VAL A 20 -4.11 0.98 -8.75
N VAL A 21 -3.15 0.52 -7.95
CA VAL A 21 -2.23 -0.56 -8.30
C VAL A 21 -2.24 -1.61 -7.19
N GLY A 22 -2.42 -2.88 -7.55
CA GLY A 22 -2.31 -4.00 -6.62
C GLY A 22 -0.87 -4.23 -6.19
N PHE A 23 -0.66 -4.75 -4.98
CA PHE A 23 0.68 -4.95 -4.43
C PHE A 23 1.49 -5.98 -5.22
N GLY A 24 0.83 -6.97 -5.82
CA GLY A 24 1.47 -7.96 -6.69
C GLY A 24 1.92 -7.43 -8.05
N ASN A 25 1.41 -6.26 -8.46
CA ASN A 25 1.59 -5.73 -9.83
C ASN A 25 2.46 -4.47 -9.89
N ILE A 26 2.96 -3.96 -8.75
CA ILE A 26 3.80 -2.77 -8.71
C ILE A 26 5.28 -3.13 -8.89
N SER A 27 5.98 -2.45 -9.80
CA SER A 27 7.43 -2.59 -9.93
C SER A 27 8.18 -1.73 -8.93
N TRP A 28 9.37 -2.17 -8.53
CA TRP A 28 10.17 -1.45 -7.54
C TRP A 28 10.60 -0.05 -8.01
N ASP A 29 11.03 0.07 -9.25
CA ASP A 29 11.50 1.34 -9.81
C ASP A 29 10.36 2.37 -9.88
N TYR A 30 9.17 1.94 -10.31
CA TYR A 30 7.99 2.79 -10.30
C TYR A 30 7.63 3.20 -8.87
N PHE A 31 7.55 2.23 -7.95
CA PHE A 31 7.25 2.49 -6.55
C PHE A 31 8.18 3.52 -5.91
N CYS A 32 9.49 3.40 -6.12
CA CYS A 32 10.48 4.35 -5.57
C CYS A 32 10.39 5.75 -6.19
N SER A 33 9.80 5.88 -7.38
CA SER A 33 9.60 7.17 -8.04
C SER A 33 8.36 7.95 -7.59
N LEU A 34 7.48 7.32 -6.80
CA LEU A 34 6.25 7.95 -6.35
C LEU A 34 6.53 8.98 -5.23
N GLU A 35 5.99 10.19 -5.39
CA GLU A 35 6.03 11.21 -4.32
C GLU A 35 4.93 10.96 -3.27
N PHE A 36 3.78 10.41 -3.68
CA PHE A 36 2.64 10.16 -2.80
C PHE A 36 2.14 8.72 -2.92
N ALA A 37 1.87 8.08 -1.79
CA ALA A 37 1.28 6.74 -1.75
C ALA A 37 0.21 6.63 -0.65
N ILE A 38 -0.94 6.04 -0.97
CA ILE A 38 -1.94 5.62 0.02
C ILE A 38 -1.99 4.10 0.00
N PHE A 39 -1.54 3.49 1.08
CA PHE A 39 -1.57 2.04 1.25
C PHE A 39 -2.92 1.63 1.85
N VAL A 40 -3.69 0.82 1.13
CA VAL A 40 -4.93 0.22 1.65
C VAL A 40 -4.65 -1.26 1.90
N CYS A 41 -4.43 -1.61 3.16
CA CYS A 41 -3.96 -2.94 3.55
C CYS A 41 -5.01 -3.66 4.39
N SER A 42 -5.42 -4.86 3.98
CA SER A 42 -6.23 -5.75 4.82
C SER A 42 -5.36 -6.80 5.49
N THR A 43 -5.65 -7.13 6.75
CA THR A 43 -5.09 -8.30 7.42
C THR A 43 -6.00 -9.51 7.19
N THR A 44 -5.43 -10.70 7.01
CA THR A 44 -6.20 -11.95 6.93
C THR A 44 -5.87 -12.87 8.09
N GLY A 45 -6.85 -13.68 8.50
CA GLY A 45 -6.68 -14.72 9.52
C GLY A 45 -6.04 -14.16 10.80
N THR A 46 -4.86 -14.67 11.15
CA THR A 46 -4.11 -14.33 12.37
C THR A 46 -3.26 -13.05 12.24
N GLY A 47 -3.67 -12.08 11.42
CA GLY A 47 -2.94 -10.82 11.23
C GLY A 47 -1.81 -10.87 10.19
N VAL A 48 -1.85 -11.82 9.25
CA VAL A 48 -0.85 -11.94 8.18
C VAL A 48 -1.23 -11.12 6.94
N GLU A 49 -0.24 -10.85 6.09
CA GLU A 49 -0.47 -10.21 4.79
C GLU A 49 -1.33 -11.06 3.85
N THR A 50 -2.04 -10.41 2.93
CA THR A 50 -2.73 -11.10 1.84
C THR A 50 -1.74 -11.73 0.86
N ASP A 51 -2.19 -12.73 0.11
CA ASP A 51 -1.35 -13.40 -0.90
C ASP A 51 -0.78 -12.42 -1.94
N ASP A 52 -1.58 -11.44 -2.38
CA ASP A 52 -1.17 -10.38 -3.31
C ASP A 52 -0.05 -9.49 -2.72
N MET A 53 -0.05 -9.27 -1.40
CA MET A 53 0.90 -8.40 -0.73
C MET A 53 2.24 -9.07 -0.40
N LYS A 54 2.34 -10.41 -0.44
CA LYS A 54 3.53 -11.17 0.01
C LYS A 54 4.86 -10.70 -0.58
N THR A 55 4.89 -10.44 -1.89
CA THR A 55 6.13 -10.02 -2.57
C THR A 55 6.54 -8.61 -2.16
N PHE A 56 5.57 -7.68 -2.13
CA PHE A 56 5.78 -6.31 -1.67
C PHE A 56 6.22 -6.29 -0.20
N TRP A 57 5.55 -7.06 0.66
CA TRP A 57 5.84 -7.17 2.09
C TRP A 57 7.28 -7.64 2.35
N ARG A 58 7.69 -8.73 1.69
CA ARG A 58 9.07 -9.23 1.79
C ARG A 58 10.09 -8.22 1.31
N LEU A 59 9.77 -7.46 0.26
CA LEU A 59 10.66 -6.43 -0.27
C LEU A 59 10.87 -5.32 0.76
N MET A 60 9.79 -4.77 1.31
CA MET A 60 9.83 -3.69 2.30
C MET A 60 10.59 -4.07 3.59
N LEU A 61 10.62 -5.35 3.93
CA LEU A 61 11.33 -5.88 5.10
C LEU A 61 12.80 -6.26 4.84
N ARG A 62 13.35 -5.99 3.64
CA ARG A 62 14.75 -6.31 3.33
C ARG A 62 15.70 -5.42 4.14
N LYS A 63 16.54 -6.04 4.97
CA LYS A 63 17.62 -5.37 5.73
C LYS A 63 18.63 -4.62 4.87
N SER A 64 18.74 -4.96 3.59
CA SER A 64 19.64 -4.30 2.64
C SER A 64 19.11 -2.99 2.08
N LEU A 65 17.85 -2.63 2.36
CA LEU A 65 17.31 -1.34 1.96
C LEU A 65 17.99 -0.24 2.77
N ALA A 66 18.47 0.79 2.08
CA ALA A 66 19.04 1.96 2.74
C ALA A 66 17.92 2.70 3.49
N PRO A 67 18.18 3.28 4.68
CA PRO A 67 17.15 3.96 5.48
C PRO A 67 16.45 5.11 4.76
N ASP A 68 17.10 5.69 3.75
CA ASP A 68 16.64 6.84 2.95
C ASP A 68 16.01 6.45 1.61
N THR A 69 15.85 5.14 1.33
CA THR A 69 15.30 4.61 0.05
C THR A 69 14.00 5.31 -0.37
N LEU A 70 13.11 5.62 0.58
CA LEU A 70 11.81 6.24 0.34
C LEU A 70 11.70 7.63 0.98
N SER A 71 12.84 8.31 1.20
CA SER A 71 12.90 9.61 1.90
C SER A 71 12.05 10.71 1.25
N ASN A 72 11.77 10.62 -0.05
CA ASN A 72 10.95 11.58 -0.79
C ASN A 72 9.45 11.22 -0.82
N MET A 73 9.06 10.03 -0.35
CA MET A 73 7.68 9.57 -0.42
C MET A 73 6.90 10.03 0.81
N LYS A 74 5.81 10.77 0.58
CA LYS A 74 4.76 11.03 1.57
C LYS A 74 3.72 9.92 1.48
N PHE A 75 3.38 9.32 2.61
CA PHE A 75 2.43 8.22 2.59
C PHE A 75 1.41 8.26 3.73
N ALA A 76 0.31 7.57 3.50
CA ALA A 76 -0.68 7.22 4.50
C ALA A 76 -1.00 5.72 4.42
N CYS A 77 -1.33 5.10 5.55
CA CYS A 77 -1.76 3.71 5.60
C CYS A 77 -3.19 3.61 6.16
N PHE A 78 -4.07 2.95 5.41
CA PHE A 78 -5.43 2.62 5.80
C PHE A 78 -5.53 1.11 6.05
N GLY A 79 -5.57 0.73 7.32
CA GLY A 79 -5.70 -0.66 7.75
C GLY A 79 -7.17 -1.11 7.78
N LEU A 80 -7.48 -2.17 7.03
CA LEU A 80 -8.77 -2.84 7.03
C LEU A 80 -8.66 -4.09 7.90
N GLY A 81 -9.31 -4.05 9.06
CA GLY A 81 -9.34 -5.16 10.01
C GLY A 81 -10.72 -5.32 10.62
N ASP A 82 -10.84 -6.33 11.46
CA ASP A 82 -12.05 -6.64 12.20
C ASP A 82 -11.67 -6.82 13.68
N SER A 83 -12.33 -6.06 14.56
CA SER A 83 -12.04 -6.07 16.00
C SER A 83 -12.42 -7.37 16.71
N SER A 84 -13.11 -8.29 16.04
CA SER A 84 -13.45 -9.62 16.57
C SER A 84 -12.29 -10.62 16.51
N TYR A 85 -11.24 -10.34 15.74
CA TYR A 85 -10.03 -11.16 15.72
C TYR A 85 -9.23 -10.99 17.01
N GLU A 86 -8.66 -12.09 17.52
CA GLU A 86 -7.84 -12.10 18.74
C GLU A 86 -6.69 -11.09 18.64
N LYS A 87 -6.41 -10.41 19.76
CA LYS A 87 -5.30 -9.48 19.91
C LYS A 87 -4.07 -10.17 20.48
#